data_AF-A0A091FBN6-F1
#
_entry.id   AF-A0A091FBN6-F1
#
_cell.length_a   1.000
_cell.length_b   1.000
_cell.length_c   1.000
_cell.angle_alpha   90.00
_cell.angle_beta   90.00
_cell.angle_gamma   90.00
#
_symmetry.space_group_name_H-M   'P 1'
#
loop_
_entity.id
_entity.type
_entity.pdbx_description
1 polymer ?
#
loop_
_entity_poly.entity_id
_entity_poly.type
_entity_poly.pdbx_seq_one_letter_code
_entity_poly.pdbx_strand_id
1 'polypeptide(L)'
;MTRINLLYIARAVLLGVCFLCISSVSVWAEENKISVTAYTLKECYHNKGKTASGEMVRTGIVAVSPDLERKGLKLGTEIKIGDMGTFIVKDRTSRRNRFLFSI
;
A
#
# COMPACT_ATOMS: atom_id res chain seq x y z
N MET A 1 48.72 14.67 24.62
CA MET A 1 48.29 13.38 24.03
C MET A 1 46.78 13.10 24.17
N THR A 2 45.96 14.04 24.66
CA THR A 2 44.52 13.84 24.93
C THR A 2 43.58 14.44 23.88
N ARG A 3 43.97 15.55 23.23
CA ARG A 3 43.12 16.24 22.21
C ARG A 3 42.92 15.45 20.91
N ILE A 4 43.92 14.65 20.50
CA ILE A 4 43.86 13.86 19.25
C ILE A 4 42.90 12.67 19.40
N ASN A 5 42.93 11.98 20.54
CA ASN A 5 41.99 10.88 20.84
C ASN A 5 40.55 11.37 20.96
N LEU A 6 40.34 12.55 21.55
CA LEU A 6 39.00 13.14 21.68
C LEU A 6 38.38 13.46 20.30
N LEU A 7 39.19 13.98 19.38
CA LEU A 7 38.79 14.27 18.00
C LEU A 7 38.45 12.98 17.22
N TYR A 8 39.20 11.91 17.43
CA TYR A 8 38.95 10.62 16.79
C TYR A 8 37.65 9.97 17.26
N ILE A 9 37.39 10.02 18.57
CA ILE A 9 36.16 9.49 19.17
C ILE A 9 34.94 10.27 18.67
N ALA A 10 35.01 11.61 18.64
CA ALA A 10 33.92 12.44 18.13
C ALA A 10 33.57 12.12 16.67
N ARG A 11 34.58 11.87 15.82
CA ARG A 11 34.37 11.47 14.42
C ARG A 11 33.78 10.07 14.29
N ALA A 12 34.23 9.13 15.10
CA ALA A 12 33.68 7.77 15.12
C ALA A 12 32.20 7.75 15.54
N VAL A 13 31.84 8.55 16.56
CA VAL A 13 30.45 8.69 17.01
C VAL A 13 29.60 9.35 15.93
N LEU A 14 30.09 10.43 15.30
CA LEU A 14 29.36 11.11 14.22
C LEU A 14 29.09 10.18 13.03
N LEU A 15 30.10 9.39 12.62
CA LEU A 15 29.94 8.40 11.55
C LEU A 15 28.95 7.29 11.94
N GLY A 16 29.00 6.81 13.20
CA GLY A 16 28.04 5.81 13.70
C GLY A 16 26.59 6.31 13.71
N VAL A 17 26.38 7.57 14.10
CA VAL A 17 25.05 8.20 14.07
C VAL A 17 24.56 8.38 12.63
N CYS A 18 25.42 8.82 11.70
CA CYS A 18 25.06 8.94 10.29
C CYS A 18 24.65 7.60 9.67
N PHE A 19 25.32 6.50 9.98
CA PHE A 19 24.95 5.16 9.49
C PHE A 19 23.60 4.68 10.04
N LEU A 20 23.27 5.00 11.30
CA LEU A 20 21.98 4.67 11.90
C LEU A 20 20.82 5.51 11.34
N CYS A 21 21.09 6.72 10.85
CA CYS A 21 20.06 7.57 10.25
C CYS A 21 19.70 7.18 8.81
N ILE A 22 20.58 6.51 8.07
CA ILE A 22 20.33 6.14 6.66
C ILE A 22 19.48 4.86 6.55
N SER A 23 19.54 3.97 7.55
CA SER A 23 18.81 2.70 7.54
C SER A 23 17.31 2.81 7.85
N SER A 24 16.81 4.00 8.24
CA SER A 24 15.43 4.17 8.71
C SER A 24 14.40 4.53 7.62
N VAL A 25 14.81 4.77 6.36
CA VAL A 25 13.88 5.21 5.30
C VAL A 25 14.05 4.39 4.02
N SER A 26 13.76 3.09 4.12
CA SER A 26 13.55 2.24 2.93
C SER A 26 12.05 1.94 2.80
N VAL A 27 11.25 2.92 2.34
CA VAL A 27 9.86 2.66 1.97
C VAL A 27 9.88 1.98 0.60
N TRP A 28 9.84 0.65 0.62
CA TRP A 28 9.83 -0.16 -0.59
C TRP A 28 8.39 -0.22 -1.12
N ALA A 29 8.14 0.46 -2.24
CA ALA A 29 6.88 0.35 -2.97
C ALA A 29 7.01 -0.79 -3.99
N GLU A 30 6.21 -1.84 -3.83
CA GLU A 30 6.20 -2.98 -4.74
C GLU A 30 5.29 -2.67 -5.95
N GLU A 31 5.88 -2.62 -7.15
CA GLU A 31 5.14 -2.42 -8.40
C GLU A 31 4.70 -3.78 -8.96
N ASN A 32 3.39 -4.01 -8.99
CA ASN A 32 2.81 -5.24 -9.52
C ASN A 32 1.93 -4.95 -10.73
N LYS A 33 2.11 -5.71 -11.82
CA LYS A 33 1.20 -5.67 -12.98
C LYS A 33 -0.07 -6.45 -12.66
N ILE A 34 -1.21 -5.78 -12.74
CA ILE A 34 -2.52 -6.30 -12.35
C ILE A 34 -3.56 -5.85 -13.38
N SER A 35 -4.53 -6.72 -13.64
CA SER A 35 -5.67 -6.38 -14.50
C SER A 35 -6.67 -5.56 -13.70
N VAL A 36 -7.00 -4.38 -14.21
CA VAL A 36 -7.96 -3.45 -13.61
C VAL A 36 -9.22 -3.42 -14.46
N THR A 37 -10.36 -3.51 -13.80
CA THR A 37 -11.70 -3.41 -14.41
C THR A 37 -12.53 -2.38 -13.66
N ALA A 38 -13.45 -1.71 -14.34
CA ALA A 38 -14.42 -0.85 -13.67
C ALA A 38 -15.64 -1.68 -13.23
N TYR A 39 -16.21 -1.36 -12.08
CA TYR A 39 -17.48 -1.93 -11.64
C TYR A 39 -18.45 -0.85 -11.18
N THR A 40 -19.72 -1.23 -11.11
CA THR A 40 -20.84 -0.38 -10.78
C THR A 40 -21.63 -1.00 -9.63
N LEU A 41 -22.53 -0.21 -9.04
CA LEU A 41 -23.45 -0.65 -7.99
C LEU A 41 -24.27 -1.91 -8.37
N LYS A 42 -24.46 -2.17 -9.67
CA LYS A 42 -25.14 -3.39 -10.14
C LYS A 42 -24.39 -4.66 -9.75
N GLU A 43 -23.07 -4.60 -9.69
CA GLU A 43 -22.24 -5.73 -9.26
C GLU A 43 -22.16 -5.84 -7.72
N CYS A 44 -22.48 -4.76 -6.99
CA CYS A 44 -22.60 -4.73 -5.52
C CYS A 44 -24.00 -5.04 -4.99
N TYR A 45 -24.93 -5.46 -5.84
CA TYR A 45 -26.37 -5.55 -5.51
C TYR A 45 -26.66 -6.39 -4.26
N HIS A 46 -25.87 -7.43 -3.99
CA HIS A 46 -26.06 -8.30 -2.83
C HIS A 46 -25.88 -7.60 -1.47
N ASN A 47 -25.10 -6.51 -1.41
CA ASN A 47 -24.81 -5.79 -0.16
C ASN A 47 -25.52 -4.44 -0.07
N LYS A 48 -26.53 -4.17 -0.92
CA LYS A 48 -27.21 -2.86 -1.00
C LYS A 48 -26.23 -1.70 -1.24
N GLY A 49 -25.14 -1.95 -1.98
CA GLY A 49 -24.08 -0.96 -2.21
C GLY A 49 -23.14 -0.75 -1.02
N LYS A 50 -23.18 -1.57 0.03
CA LYS A 50 -22.23 -1.52 1.14
C LYS A 50 -20.98 -2.34 0.81
N THR A 51 -19.82 -1.71 0.91
CA THR A 51 -18.50 -2.31 0.70
C THR A 51 -18.09 -3.21 1.86
N ALA A 52 -17.06 -4.03 1.67
CA ALA A 52 -16.48 -4.85 2.74
C ALA A 52 -15.93 -4.04 3.93
N SER A 53 -15.52 -2.78 3.73
CA SER A 53 -15.15 -1.87 4.82
C SER A 53 -16.35 -1.31 5.59
N GLY A 54 -17.56 -1.50 5.06
CA GLY A 54 -18.80 -1.01 5.65
C GLY A 54 -19.25 0.38 5.14
N GLU A 55 -18.49 1.00 4.24
CA GLU A 55 -18.87 2.26 3.59
C GLU A 55 -19.80 2.02 2.40
N MET A 56 -20.60 3.01 2.04
CA MET A 56 -21.36 2.98 0.79
C MET A 56 -20.41 3.12 -0.41
N VAL A 57 -20.64 2.33 -1.46
CA VAL A 57 -19.94 2.45 -2.74
C VAL A 57 -20.09 3.87 -3.26
N ARG A 58 -18.96 4.45 -3.63
CA ARG A 58 -18.81 5.74 -4.28
C ARG A 58 -17.61 5.67 -5.21
N THR A 59 -17.54 6.58 -6.16
CA THR A 59 -16.39 6.70 -7.07
C THR A 59 -15.09 6.83 -6.28
N GLY A 60 -14.05 6.12 -6.71
CA GLY A 60 -12.75 6.09 -6.05
C GLY A 60 -12.60 5.03 -4.96
N ILE A 61 -13.57 4.12 -4.82
CA ILE A 61 -13.44 2.91 -4.00
C ILE A 61 -12.92 1.77 -4.87
N VAL A 62 -11.92 1.06 -4.36
CA VAL A 62 -11.34 -0.09 -5.06
C VAL A 62 -11.65 -1.39 -4.33
N ALA A 63 -12.05 -2.40 -5.09
CA ALA A 63 -12.21 -3.78 -4.68
C ALA A 63 -11.01 -4.64 -5.06
N VAL A 64 -10.51 -5.43 -4.11
CA VAL A 64 -9.37 -6.35 -4.30
C VAL A 64 -9.83 -7.80 -4.40
N SER A 65 -9.11 -8.61 -5.18
CA SER A 65 -9.35 -10.05 -5.25
C SER A 65 -8.72 -10.81 -4.08
N PRO A 66 -9.24 -12.00 -3.72
CA PRO A 66 -8.67 -12.80 -2.64
C PRO A 66 -7.19 -13.17 -2.84
N ASP A 67 -6.74 -13.36 -4.08
CA ASP A 67 -5.34 -13.70 -4.36
C ASP A 67 -4.42 -12.48 -4.17
N LEU A 68 -4.91 -11.28 -4.47
CA LEU A 68 -4.18 -10.04 -4.24
C LEU A 68 -4.18 -9.67 -2.74
N GLU A 69 -5.26 -9.98 -2.02
CA GLU A 69 -5.31 -9.86 -0.56
C GLU A 69 -4.29 -10.80 0.13
N ARG A 70 -4.11 -12.02 -0.39
CA ARG A 70 -3.04 -12.95 0.06
C ARG A 70 -1.64 -12.44 -0.23
N LYS A 71 -1.46 -11.61 -1.27
CA LYS A 71 -0.20 -10.92 -1.59
C LYS A 71 0.02 -9.66 -0.75
N GLY A 72 -0.93 -9.28 0.11
CA GLY A 72 -0.78 -8.17 1.06
C GLY A 72 -1.63 -6.95 0.79
N LEU A 73 -2.38 -6.90 -0.32
CA LEU A 73 -3.31 -5.80 -0.63
C LEU A 73 -4.61 -5.96 0.16
N LYS A 74 -4.64 -5.40 1.37
CA LYS A 74 -5.76 -5.53 2.31
C LYS A 74 -6.68 -4.32 2.24
N LEU A 75 -7.83 -4.42 2.92
CA LEU A 75 -8.68 -3.26 3.17
C LEU A 75 -7.86 -2.17 3.90
N GLY A 76 -7.97 -0.93 3.45
CA GLY A 76 -7.22 0.23 3.93
C GLY A 76 -5.87 0.44 3.25
N THR A 77 -5.40 -0.50 2.41
CA THR A 77 -4.16 -0.30 1.66
C THR A 77 -4.34 0.81 0.63
N GLU A 78 -3.40 1.75 0.63
CA GLU A 78 -3.29 2.80 -0.38
C GLU A 78 -2.53 2.25 -1.59
N ILE A 79 -3.12 2.40 -2.78
CA ILE A 79 -2.55 1.93 -4.03
C ILE A 79 -2.49 3.06 -5.03
N LYS A 80 -1.40 3.13 -5.79
CA LYS A 80 -1.29 4.02 -6.94
C LYS A 80 -1.50 3.22 -8.21
N ILE A 81 -2.47 3.65 -9.02
CA ILE A 81 -2.78 3.05 -10.30
C ILE A 81 -2.32 4.02 -11.38
N GLY A 82 -1.10 3.83 -11.91
CA GLY A 82 -0.53 4.59 -13.02
C GLY A 82 -0.96 6.06 -13.09
N ASP A 83 -1.59 6.42 -14.21
CA ASP A 83 -2.12 7.76 -14.49
C ASP A 83 -3.53 8.02 -13.94
N MET A 84 -4.18 7.01 -13.33
CA MET A 84 -5.51 7.15 -12.74
C MET A 84 -5.47 7.83 -11.37
N GLY A 85 -4.35 7.70 -10.66
CA GLY A 85 -4.15 8.31 -9.35
C GLY A 85 -4.08 7.31 -8.21
N THR A 86 -4.33 7.81 -7.00
CA THR A 86 -4.18 7.05 -5.76
C THR A 86 -5.54 6.72 -5.16
N PHE A 87 -5.70 5.47 -4.74
CA PHE A 87 -6.97 4.93 -4.26
C PHE A 87 -6.77 4.14 -2.97
N ILE A 88 -7.84 4.00 -2.19
CA ILE A 88 -7.85 3.18 -0.99
C ILE A 88 -8.70 1.94 -1.27
N VAL A 89 -8.14 0.77 -0.99
CA VAL A 89 -8.87 -0.49 -1.07
C VAL A 89 -9.91 -0.53 0.04
N LYS A 90 -11.20 -0.58 -0.31
CA LYS A 90 -12.30 -0.62 0.66
C LYS A 90 -13.25 -1.78 0.46
N ASP A 91 -13.09 -2.53 -0.63
CA ASP A 91 -14.00 -3.61 -0.96
C ASP A 91 -13.27 -4.90 -1.36
N ARG A 92 -14.01 -6.01 -1.42
CA ARG A 92 -13.50 -7.32 -1.83
C ARG A 92 -14.35 -7.88 -2.96
N THR A 93 -13.69 -8.36 -4.01
CA THR A 93 -14.40 -9.06 -5.10
C THR A 93 -14.66 -10.53 -4.74
N SER A 94 -15.63 -11.12 -5.46
CA SER A 94 -16.00 -12.52 -5.27
C SER A 94 -14.86 -13.47 -5.68
N ARG A 95 -14.87 -14.70 -5.14
CA ARG A 95 -13.90 -15.76 -5.50
C ARG A 95 -13.90 -16.17 -6.98
N ARG A 96 -14.86 -15.70 -7.78
CA ARG A 96 -14.89 -15.93 -9.23
C ARG A 96 -13.94 -14.99 -9.98
N ASN A 97 -13.66 -13.80 -9.44
CA ASN A 97 -12.79 -12.79 -10.03
C ASN A 97 -11.42 -12.79 -9.33
N ARG A 98 -10.69 -13.90 -9.43
CA ARG A 98 -9.48 -14.16 -8.63
C ARG A 98 -8.29 -13.27 -8.97
N PHE A 99 -8.20 -12.75 -10.18
CA PHE A 99 -7.04 -12.00 -10.67
C PHE A 99 -7.34 -10.54 -11.06
N LEU A 100 -8.51 -10.04 -10.66
CA LEU A 100 -9.02 -8.74 -11.12
C LEU A 100 -9.13 -7.73 -9.98
N PHE A 101 -8.70 -6.51 -10.26
CA PHE A 101 -8.99 -5.31 -9.48
C PHE A 101 -10.24 -4.63 -10.03
N SER A 102 -11.09 -4.12 -9.14
CA SER A 102 -12.32 -3.42 -9.52
C SER A 102 -12.30 -1.98 -9.00
N ILE A 103 -12.52 -0.97 -9.85
CA ILE A 103 -12.59 0.46 -9.51
C ILE A 103 -13.99 1.02 -9.73
#